data_AF-X1IF02-F1
#
_entry.id   AF-X1IF02-F1
#
_cell.length_a   1.000
_cell.length_b   1.000
_cell.length_c   1.000
_cell.angle_alpha   90.00
_cell.angle_beta   90.00
_cell.angle_gamma   90.00
#
_symmetry.space_group_name_H-M   'P 1'
#
loop_
_entity.id
_entity.type
_entity.pdbx_description
1 polymer ?
#
loop_
_entity_poly.entity_id
_entity_poly.type
_entity_poly.pdbx_seq_one_letter_code
_entity_poly.pdbx_strand_id
1 'polypeptide(L)'
;MLLSAFLIEAILISLSGVMAPGPITAVTVSKGTKSPHAGAIIALGHGIVEIPLMILILYGFGEILKIPYIKAIIGLLGGLFLLKMGLDLLQGIKQAKINSSNDPHSPLMAGIILSLANPYFLIWWATIGSILIFRSITFGLLGFVIFMVLHWFCDFFWCYFLSALSFNGGQFFGKR
;
A
#
# COMPACT_ATOMS: atom_id res chain seq x y z
N MET A 1 -13.07 -10.60 -24.39
CA MET A 1 -13.56 -9.73 -23.30
C MET A 1 -13.28 -8.29 -23.69
N LEU A 2 -14.22 -7.36 -23.46
CA LEU A 2 -14.00 -5.95 -23.74
C LEU A 2 -13.01 -5.35 -22.72
N LEU A 3 -12.19 -4.38 -23.14
CA LEU A 3 -11.25 -3.67 -22.26
C LEU A 3 -11.96 -3.06 -21.05
N SER A 4 -13.14 -2.46 -21.26
CA SER A 4 -13.94 -1.87 -20.18
C SER A 4 -14.34 -2.90 -19.10
N ALA A 5 -14.74 -4.11 -19.51
CA ALA A 5 -15.10 -5.17 -18.58
C ALA A 5 -13.89 -5.62 -17.74
N PHE A 6 -12.72 -5.75 -18.38
CA PHE A 6 -11.47 -6.04 -17.68
C PHE A 6 -11.12 -4.95 -16.66
N LEU A 7 -11.23 -3.67 -17.04
CA LEU A 7 -10.88 -2.57 -16.14
C LEU A 7 -11.79 -2.50 -14.92
N ILE A 8 -13.09 -2.75 -15.08
CA ILE A 8 -14.03 -2.83 -13.95
C ILE A 8 -13.63 -3.97 -13.01
N GLU A 9 -13.37 -5.16 -13.56
CA GLU A 9 -12.90 -6.31 -12.78
C GLU A 9 -11.59 -5.99 -12.04
N ALA A 10 -10.62 -5.41 -12.76
CA ALA A 10 -9.34 -5.02 -12.20
C ALA A 10 -9.51 -4.01 -11.06
N ILE A 11 -10.36 -2.99 -11.21
CA ILE A 11 -10.65 -2.02 -10.15
C ILE A 11 -11.25 -2.71 -8.92
N LEU A 12 -12.24 -3.60 -9.10
CA LEU A 12 -12.88 -4.30 -7.99
C LEU A 12 -11.90 -5.20 -7.24
N ILE A 13 -11.06 -5.95 -7.97
CA ILE A 13 -10.02 -6.79 -7.37
C ILE A 13 -8.97 -5.91 -6.67
N SER A 14 -8.55 -4.81 -7.29
CA SER A 14 -7.55 -3.88 -6.73
C SER A 14 -8.06 -3.29 -5.42
N LEU A 15 -9.27 -2.72 -5.41
CA LEU A 15 -9.90 -2.20 -4.20
C LEU A 15 -9.95 -3.23 -3.08
N SER A 16 -10.25 -4.50 -3.39
CA SER A 16 -10.24 -5.56 -2.36
C SER A 16 -8.86 -5.77 -1.72
N GLY A 17 -7.79 -5.64 -2.50
CA GLY A 17 -6.41 -5.75 -2.01
C GLY A 17 -5.98 -4.53 -1.21
N VAL A 18 -6.25 -3.34 -1.72
CA VAL A 18 -5.91 -2.05 -1.11
C VAL A 18 -6.65 -1.83 0.22
N MET A 19 -7.89 -2.31 0.31
CA MET A 19 -8.71 -2.20 1.53
C MET A 19 -8.32 -3.21 2.62
N ALA A 20 -7.47 -4.20 2.33
CA ALA A 20 -7.00 -5.14 3.34
C ALA A 20 -6.21 -4.38 4.43
N PRO A 21 -6.58 -4.49 5.71
CA PRO A 21 -5.92 -3.75 6.77
C PRO A 21 -4.47 -4.20 6.93
N GLY A 22 -3.55 -3.24 6.99
CA GLY A 22 -2.12 -3.51 7.08
C GLY A 22 -1.31 -2.30 7.57
N PRO A 23 0.02 -2.33 7.40
CA PRO A 23 0.92 -1.28 7.91
C PRO A 23 0.66 0.10 7.30
N ILE A 24 0.45 0.14 5.98
CA ILE A 24 0.13 1.37 5.26
C ILE A 24 -1.16 1.96 5.82
N THR A 25 -2.20 1.14 5.99
CA THR A 25 -3.47 1.54 6.61
C THR A 25 -3.25 2.13 8.02
N ALA A 26 -2.49 1.45 8.88
CA ALA A 26 -2.22 1.91 10.24
C ALA A 26 -1.49 3.26 10.28
N VAL A 27 -0.46 3.44 9.44
CA VAL A 27 0.30 4.69 9.38
C VAL A 27 -0.51 5.81 8.71
N THR A 28 -1.31 5.50 7.69
CA THR A 28 -2.22 6.46 7.05
C THR A 28 -3.23 7.01 8.05
N VAL A 29 -3.82 6.17 8.89
CA VAL A 29 -4.72 6.62 9.96
C VAL A 29 -3.96 7.48 10.97
N SER A 30 -2.81 7.02 11.46
CA SER A 30 -2.00 7.74 12.45
C SER A 30 -1.57 9.13 11.96
N LYS A 31 -1.02 9.24 10.75
CA LYS A 31 -0.63 10.54 10.16
C LYS A 31 -1.83 11.37 9.71
N GLY A 32 -2.92 10.71 9.30
CA GLY A 32 -4.19 11.34 8.95
C GLY A 32 -4.77 12.18 10.07
N THR A 33 -4.63 11.76 11.33
CA THR A 33 -5.05 12.56 12.50
C THR A 33 -4.35 13.93 12.59
N LYS A 34 -3.19 14.10 11.97
CA LYS A 34 -2.42 15.36 11.95
C LYS A 34 -2.67 16.18 10.69
N SER A 35 -2.90 15.54 9.55
CA SER A 35 -3.16 16.21 8.28
C SER A 35 -4.05 15.35 7.38
N PRO A 36 -5.13 15.91 6.79
CA PRO A 36 -6.01 15.17 5.91
C PRO A 36 -5.31 14.72 4.63
N HIS A 37 -4.23 15.40 4.21
CA HIS A 37 -3.48 15.09 2.99
C HIS A 37 -2.36 14.07 3.20
N ALA A 38 -2.13 13.59 4.43
CA ALA A 38 -1.06 12.63 4.70
C ALA A 38 -1.19 11.35 3.86
N GLY A 39 -2.42 10.86 3.68
CA GLY A 39 -2.72 9.68 2.86
C GLY A 39 -2.34 9.84 1.38
N ALA A 40 -2.53 11.03 0.78
CA ALA A 40 -2.12 11.29 -0.59
C ALA A 40 -0.60 11.21 -0.75
N ILE A 41 0.16 11.75 0.22
CA ILE A 41 1.62 11.71 0.21
C ILE A 41 2.14 10.28 0.44
N ILE A 42 1.46 9.49 1.30
CA ILE A 42 1.77 8.07 1.49
C ILE A 42 1.54 7.29 0.19
N ALA A 43 0.42 7.53 -0.50
CA ALA A 43 0.12 6.87 -1.78
C ALA A 43 1.12 7.22 -2.89
N LEU A 44 1.65 8.44 -2.92
CA LEU A 44 2.77 8.80 -3.80
C LEU A 44 4.01 7.96 -3.49
N GLY A 45 4.35 7.81 -2.21
CA GLY A 45 5.47 6.97 -1.78
C GLY A 45 5.27 5.50 -2.13
N HIS A 46 4.03 5.02 -1.99
CA HIS A 46 3.63 3.68 -2.40
C HIS A 46 3.81 3.47 -3.91
N GLY A 47 3.36 4.44 -4.72
CA GLY A 47 3.49 4.42 -6.18
C GLY A 47 4.92 4.37 -6.69
N ILE A 48 5.87 5.01 -5.97
CA ILE A 48 7.31 4.93 -6.28
C ILE A 48 7.82 3.49 -6.23
N VAL A 49 7.24 2.64 -5.39
CA VAL A 49 7.61 1.22 -5.29
C VAL A 49 6.76 0.37 -6.24
N GLU A 50 5.46 0.63 -6.27
CA GLU A 50 4.49 -0.16 -7.02
C GLU A 50 4.71 -0.09 -8.53
N ILE A 51 4.84 1.10 -9.10
CA ILE A 51 4.96 1.28 -10.56
C ILE A 51 6.19 0.53 -11.10
N PRO A 52 7.39 0.67 -10.53
CA PRO A 52 8.55 -0.15 -10.93
C PRO A 52 8.31 -1.65 -10.70
N LEU A 53 7.66 -2.04 -9.61
CA LEU A 53 7.36 -3.44 -9.33
C LEU A 53 6.45 -4.05 -10.41
N MET A 54 5.42 -3.32 -10.86
CA MET A 54 4.54 -3.76 -11.96
C MET A 54 5.33 -4.00 -13.25
N ILE A 55 6.24 -3.09 -13.58
CA ILE A 55 7.11 -3.21 -14.76
C ILE A 55 8.05 -4.42 -14.60
N LEU A 56 8.66 -4.62 -13.44
CA LEU A 56 9.53 -5.77 -13.17
C LEU A 56 8.76 -7.09 -13.29
N ILE A 57 7.52 -7.15 -12.78
CA ILE A 57 6.66 -8.34 -12.89
C ILE A 57 6.32 -8.64 -14.34
N LEU A 58 6.06 -7.62 -15.17
CA LEU A 58 5.85 -7.80 -16.60
C LEU A 58 7.05 -8.49 -17.28
N TYR A 59 8.27 -8.22 -16.83
CA TYR A 59 9.50 -8.88 -17.30
C TYR A 59 9.83 -10.21 -16.58
N GLY A 60 8.91 -10.75 -15.77
CA GLY A 60 9.06 -12.07 -15.15
C GLY A 60 9.54 -12.07 -13.69
N PHE A 61 9.74 -10.90 -13.06
CA PHE A 61 10.12 -10.83 -11.65
C PHE A 61 9.09 -11.48 -10.70
N GLY A 62 7.82 -11.57 -11.12
CA GLY A 62 6.77 -12.24 -10.35
C GLY A 62 7.07 -13.72 -10.07
N GLU A 63 7.75 -14.42 -10.97
CA GLU A 63 8.13 -15.83 -10.77
C GLU A 63 9.23 -15.98 -9.70
N ILE A 64 10.15 -15.00 -9.61
CA ILE A 64 11.20 -14.98 -8.58
C ILE A 64 10.56 -14.83 -7.20
N LEU A 65 9.55 -13.96 -7.07
CA LEU A 65 8.82 -13.76 -5.81
C LEU A 65 8.03 -14.99 -5.36
N LYS A 66 7.68 -15.91 -6.28
CA LYS A 66 6.99 -17.17 -5.98
C LYS A 66 7.93 -18.28 -5.49
N ILE A 67 9.25 -18.15 -5.69
CA ILE A 67 10.23 -19.14 -5.23
C ILE A 67 10.06 -19.33 -3.71
N PRO A 68 9.88 -20.57 -3.19
CA PRO A 68 9.60 -20.80 -1.77
C PRO A 68 10.62 -20.14 -0.83
N TYR A 69 11.90 -20.19 -1.20
CA TYR A 69 12.99 -19.58 -0.45
C TYR A 69 12.89 -18.04 -0.40
N ILE A 70 12.62 -17.38 -1.53
CA ILE A 70 12.44 -15.92 -1.60
C ILE A 70 11.21 -15.49 -0.81
N LYS A 71 10.09 -16.21 -0.99
CA LYS A 71 8.86 -15.97 -0.24
C LYS A 71 9.07 -16.11 1.27
N ALA A 72 9.86 -17.10 1.71
CA ALA A 72 10.22 -17.27 3.12
C ALA A 72 11.06 -16.10 3.65
N ILE A 73 12.05 -15.61 2.88
CA ILE A 73 12.86 -14.45 3.27
C ILE A 73 11.99 -13.19 3.39
N ILE A 74 11.15 -12.91 2.39
CA ILE A 74 10.22 -11.78 2.42
C ILE A 74 9.28 -11.88 3.63
N GLY A 75 8.73 -13.07 3.87
CA GLY A 75 7.88 -13.34 5.02
C GLY A 75 8.58 -13.11 6.36
N LEU A 76 9.82 -13.56 6.51
CA LEU A 76 10.60 -13.40 7.73
C LEU A 76 10.99 -11.95 7.97
N LEU A 77 11.59 -11.27 6.98
CA LEU A 77 12.02 -9.88 7.10
C LEU A 77 10.83 -8.94 7.29
N GLY A 78 9.79 -9.12 6.49
CA GLY A 78 8.55 -8.38 6.62
C GLY A 78 7.87 -8.65 7.96
N GLY A 79 7.79 -9.92 8.38
CA GLY A 79 7.23 -10.31 9.68
C GLY A 79 7.97 -9.69 10.86
N LEU A 80 9.30 -9.69 10.86
CA LEU A 80 10.11 -9.03 11.91
C LEU A 80 9.87 -7.52 11.93
N PHE A 81 9.78 -6.88 10.75
CA PHE A 81 9.44 -5.46 10.66
C PHE A 81 8.04 -5.17 11.23
N LEU A 82 7.04 -6.00 10.89
CA LEU A 82 5.68 -5.89 11.41
C LEU A 82 5.62 -6.08 12.93
N LEU A 83 6.37 -7.04 13.48
CA LEU A 83 6.47 -7.26 14.92
C LEU A 83 7.04 -6.03 15.62
N LYS A 84 8.12 -5.46 15.10
CA LYS A 84 8.71 -4.22 15.63
C LYS A 84 7.68 -3.09 15.60
N MET A 85 7.03 -2.86 14.46
CA MET A 85 6.01 -1.81 14.33
C MET A 85 4.84 -2.03 15.30
N GLY A 86 4.39 -3.27 15.49
CA GLY A 86 3.37 -3.61 16.48
C GLY A 86 3.79 -3.29 17.91
N LEU A 87 5.05 -3.58 18.27
CA LEU A 87 5.61 -3.23 19.58
C LEU A 87 5.70 -1.70 19.76
N ASP A 88 6.15 -0.98 18.74
CA ASP A 88 6.25 0.49 18.78
C ASP A 88 4.85 1.13 19.00
N LEU A 89 3.81 0.60 18.35
CA LEU A 89 2.42 1.03 18.55
C LEU A 89 1.94 0.75 19.99
N LEU A 90 2.22 -0.43 20.55
CA LEU A 90 1.84 -0.79 21.92
C LEU A 90 2.57 0.05 22.97
N GLN A 91 3.85 0.37 22.75
CA GLN A 91 4.63 1.23 23.62
C GLN A 91 4.12 2.68 23.60
N GLY A 92 3.71 3.17 22.43
CA GLY A 92 3.10 4.49 22.27
C GLY A 92 1.80 4.67 23.08
N ILE A 93 1.04 3.59 23.34
CA ILE A 93 -0.16 3.63 24.18
C ILE A 93 0.20 3.81 25.67
N LYS A 94 1.30 3.22 26.14
CA LYS A 94 1.73 3.31 27.54
C LYS A 94 2.34 4.66 27.90
N GLN A 95 2.91 5.36 26.91
CA GLN A 95 3.50 6.68 27.08
C GLN A 95 2.54 7.73 26.52
N ALA A 96 1.50 8.08 27.29
CA ALA A 96 0.58 9.20 26.99
C ALA A 96 1.26 10.60 26.92
N LYS A 97 2.59 10.64 26.91
CA LYS A 97 3.46 11.80 26.75
C LYS A 97 4.73 11.37 25.99
N ILE A 98 4.66 11.19 24.69
CA ILE A 98 5.82 11.49 23.85
C ILE A 98 5.36 12.33 22.67
N ASN A 99 5.96 13.51 22.58
CA ASN A 99 5.95 14.44 21.47
C ASN A 99 5.63 13.76 20.14
N SER A 100 4.44 14.06 19.65
CA SER A 100 3.93 13.68 18.33
C SER A 100 4.73 14.31 17.17
N SER A 101 5.90 14.89 17.43
CA SER A 101 6.83 15.49 16.48
C SER A 101 7.95 14.55 16.02
N ASN A 102 8.16 13.39 16.66
CA ASN A 102 9.31 12.51 16.40
C ASN A 102 8.95 11.20 15.67
N ASP A 103 8.06 11.25 14.69
CA ASP A 103 8.14 10.26 13.61
C ASP A 103 9.12 10.82 12.57
N PRO A 104 10.39 10.35 12.54
CA PRO A 104 11.41 10.91 11.66
C PRO A 104 11.13 10.65 10.18
N HIS A 105 10.20 9.75 9.86
CA HIS A 105 9.91 9.41 8.47
C HIS A 105 8.80 10.31 7.92
N SER A 106 9.07 10.98 6.80
CA SER A 106 8.03 11.71 6.07
C SER A 106 6.90 10.75 5.66
N PRO A 107 5.65 11.23 5.46
CA PRO A 107 4.57 10.38 4.94
C PRO A 107 4.95 9.68 3.63
N LEU A 108 5.75 10.33 2.78
CA LEU A 108 6.29 9.76 1.55
C LEU A 108 7.21 8.57 1.85
N MET A 109 8.17 8.75 2.76
CA MET A 109 9.11 7.70 3.15
C MET A 109 8.39 6.52 3.81
N ALA A 110 7.34 6.79 4.58
CA ALA A 110 6.50 5.74 5.12
C ALA A 110 5.83 4.91 4.01
N GLY A 111 5.29 5.56 2.97
CA GLY A 111 4.76 4.85 1.79
C GLY A 111 5.79 3.91 1.16
N ILE A 112 7.01 4.39 0.93
CA ILE A 112 8.10 3.60 0.34
C ILE A 112 8.49 2.41 1.22
N ILE A 113 8.83 2.68 2.49
CA ILE A 113 9.34 1.65 3.41
C ILE A 113 8.27 0.58 3.64
N LEU A 114 7.03 0.99 3.86
CA LEU A 114 5.95 0.05 4.16
C LEU A 114 5.57 -0.78 2.95
N SER A 115 5.63 -0.25 1.72
CA SER A 115 5.44 -1.07 0.52
C SER A 115 6.51 -2.16 0.40
N LEU A 116 7.78 -1.82 0.62
CA LEU A 116 8.89 -2.78 0.54
C LEU A 116 8.87 -3.81 1.68
N ALA A 117 8.51 -3.38 2.89
CA ALA A 117 8.53 -4.23 4.07
C ALA A 117 7.25 -5.05 4.25
N ASN A 118 6.18 -4.78 3.47
CA ASN A 118 4.91 -5.48 3.62
C ASN A 118 4.89 -6.79 2.82
N PRO A 119 4.96 -7.97 3.48
CA PRO A 119 4.95 -9.24 2.79
C PRO A 119 3.62 -9.50 2.07
N TYR A 120 2.50 -8.98 2.58
CA TYR A 120 1.21 -9.11 1.92
C TYR A 120 1.22 -8.40 0.56
N PHE A 121 1.73 -7.17 0.49
CA PHE A 121 1.81 -6.40 -0.75
C PHE A 121 2.64 -7.12 -1.83
N LEU A 122 3.84 -7.58 -1.45
CA LEU A 122 4.74 -8.28 -2.38
C LEU A 122 4.15 -9.61 -2.87
N ILE A 123 3.52 -10.38 -1.98
CA ILE A 123 2.88 -11.66 -2.34
C ILE A 123 1.62 -11.44 -3.18
N TRP A 124 0.83 -10.41 -2.88
CA TRP A 124 -0.35 -10.05 -3.66
C TRP A 124 0.03 -9.70 -5.10
N TRP A 125 1.07 -8.87 -5.28
CA TRP A 125 1.60 -8.53 -6.60
C TRP A 125 2.20 -9.74 -7.33
N ALA A 126 2.92 -10.61 -6.61
CA ALA A 126 3.44 -11.84 -7.19
C ALA A 126 2.35 -12.81 -7.65
N THR A 127 1.14 -12.74 -7.08
CA THR A 127 0.04 -13.66 -7.38
C THR A 127 -1.02 -12.97 -8.24
N ILE A 128 -2.01 -12.34 -7.60
CA ILE A 128 -3.14 -11.67 -8.25
C ILE A 128 -2.66 -10.55 -9.18
N GLY A 129 -1.73 -9.72 -8.72
CA GLY A 129 -1.19 -8.62 -9.51
C GLY A 129 -0.55 -9.09 -10.81
N SER A 130 0.24 -10.17 -10.78
CA SER A 130 0.85 -10.74 -11.99
C SER A 130 -0.20 -11.19 -13.02
N ILE A 131 -1.30 -11.80 -12.55
CA ILE A 131 -2.41 -12.22 -13.43
C ILE A 131 -3.07 -11.00 -14.07
N LEU A 132 -3.29 -9.93 -13.31
CA LEU A 132 -3.87 -8.69 -13.83
C LEU A 132 -2.94 -8.00 -14.84
N ILE A 133 -1.63 -7.96 -14.56
CA ILE A 133 -0.61 -7.43 -15.49
C ILE A 133 -0.63 -8.20 -16.80
N PHE A 134 -0.52 -9.53 -16.76
CA PHE A 134 -0.49 -10.33 -17.98
C PHE A 134 -1.82 -10.31 -18.73
N ARG A 135 -2.96 -10.16 -18.05
CA ARG A 135 -4.24 -9.93 -18.73
C ARG A 135 -4.30 -8.54 -19.36
N SER A 136 -3.78 -7.51 -18.71
CA SER A 136 -3.80 -6.14 -19.23
C SER A 136 -3.00 -5.99 -20.53
N ILE A 137 -1.87 -6.69 -20.66
CA ILE A 137 -1.02 -6.60 -21.86
C ILE A 137 -1.66 -7.28 -23.09
N THR A 138 -2.67 -8.14 -22.91
CA THR A 138 -3.45 -8.70 -24.03
C THR A 138 -4.25 -7.63 -24.78
N PHE A 139 -4.48 -6.47 -24.15
CA PHE A 139 -5.07 -5.27 -24.77
C PHE A 139 -4.01 -4.30 -25.33
N GLY A 140 -2.75 -4.75 -25.43
CA GLY A 140 -1.60 -3.95 -25.84
C GLY A 140 -1.01 -3.11 -24.70
N LEU A 141 0.07 -2.39 -25.02
CA LEU A 141 0.80 -1.55 -24.05
C LEU A 141 -0.11 -0.50 -23.40
N LEU A 142 -1.05 0.05 -24.18
CA LEU A 142 -2.00 1.04 -23.69
C LEU A 142 -2.94 0.45 -22.62
N GLY A 143 -3.36 -0.82 -22.76
CA GLY A 143 -4.14 -1.53 -21.75
C GLY A 143 -3.39 -1.71 -20.43
N PHE A 144 -2.09 -2.02 -20.49
CA PHE A 144 -1.22 -2.09 -19.31
C PHE A 144 -1.04 -0.74 -18.62
N VAL A 145 -0.80 0.33 -19.38
CA VAL A 145 -0.65 1.68 -18.81
C VAL A 145 -1.95 2.15 -18.15
N ILE A 146 -3.10 1.93 -18.78
CA ILE A 146 -4.40 2.27 -18.18
C ILE A 146 -4.63 1.47 -16.90
N PHE A 147 -4.35 0.16 -16.92
CA PHE A 147 -4.46 -0.68 -15.72
C PHE A 147 -3.56 -0.18 -14.58
N MET A 148 -2.29 0.11 -14.87
CA MET A 148 -1.33 0.64 -13.90
C MET A 148 -1.82 1.93 -13.24
N VAL A 149 -2.29 2.88 -14.05
CA VAL A 149 -2.82 4.15 -13.55
C VAL A 149 -4.07 3.91 -12.70
N LEU A 150 -5.03 3.12 -13.18
CA LEU A 150 -6.27 2.86 -12.44
C LEU A 150 -6.05 2.09 -11.14
N HIS A 151 -5.12 1.13 -11.11
CA HIS A 151 -4.75 0.42 -9.90
C HIS A 151 -4.19 1.40 -8.86
N TRP A 152 -3.17 2.16 -9.22
CA TRP A 152 -2.56 3.13 -8.31
C TRP A 152 -3.55 4.21 -7.83
N PHE A 153 -4.53 4.59 -8.67
CA PHE A 153 -5.61 5.47 -8.25
C PHE A 153 -6.51 4.86 -7.16
N CYS A 154 -6.65 3.53 -7.11
CA CYS A 154 -7.34 2.84 -6.02
C CYS A 154 -6.58 3.03 -4.70
N ASP A 155 -5.25 2.86 -4.71
CA ASP A 155 -4.37 3.13 -3.54
C ASP A 155 -4.46 4.57 -3.09
N PHE A 156 -4.37 5.50 -4.04
CA PHE A 156 -4.47 6.92 -3.78
C PHE A 156 -5.81 7.27 -3.13
N PHE A 157 -6.91 6.83 -3.73
CA PHE A 157 -8.26 7.12 -3.25
C PHE A 157 -8.46 6.57 -1.84
N TRP A 158 -8.08 5.31 -1.60
CA TRP A 158 -8.26 4.69 -0.30
C TRP A 158 -7.40 5.34 0.79
N CYS A 159 -6.12 5.58 0.52
CA CYS A 159 -5.23 6.23 1.48
C CYS A 159 -5.69 7.66 1.80
N TYR A 160 -6.08 8.43 0.79
CA TYR A 160 -6.63 9.76 0.98
C TYR A 160 -7.92 9.73 1.80
N PHE A 161 -8.85 8.83 1.46
CA PHE A 161 -10.11 8.65 2.17
C PHE A 161 -9.87 8.35 3.67
N LEU A 162 -9.01 7.39 3.99
CA LEU A 162 -8.67 7.04 5.37
C LEU A 162 -8.04 8.20 6.13
N SER A 163 -7.12 8.93 5.48
CA SER A 163 -6.44 10.09 6.07
C SER A 163 -7.42 11.22 6.38
N ALA A 164 -8.31 11.55 5.44
CA ALA A 164 -9.35 12.56 5.61
C ALA A 164 -10.37 12.16 6.70
N LEU A 165 -10.80 10.90 6.72
CA LEU A 165 -11.71 10.37 7.73
C LEU A 165 -11.07 10.44 9.13
N SER A 166 -9.79 10.08 9.24
CA SER A 166 -9.04 10.12 10.50
C SER A 166 -8.83 11.54 11.02
N PHE A 167 -8.61 12.50 10.11
CA PHE A 167 -8.50 13.92 10.46
C PHE A 167 -9.82 14.46 11.04
N ASN A 168 -10.94 14.19 10.36
CA ASN A 168 -12.26 14.64 10.78
C ASN A 168 -12.70 13.97 12.09
N GLY A 169 -12.50 12.66 12.21
CA GLY A 169 -12.79 11.92 13.45
C GLY A 169 -11.93 12.41 14.62
N GLY A 170 -10.67 12.74 14.36
CA GLY A 170 -9.77 13.35 15.35
C GLY A 170 -10.25 14.70 15.86
N GLN A 171 -10.84 15.55 15.01
CA GLN A 171 -11.44 16.83 15.42
C GLN A 171 -12.76 16.65 16.16
N PHE A 172 -13.60 15.70 15.74
CA PHE A 172 -14.93 15.52 16.32
C PHE A 172 -14.90 14.83 17.70
N PHE A 173 -14.08 13.79 17.85
CA PHE A 173 -14.01 13.01 19.08
C PHE A 173 -12.82 13.39 19.98
N GLY A 174 -11.71 13.84 19.38
CA GLY A 174 -10.58 14.36 20.12
C GLY A 174 -10.82 15.83 20.40
N LYS A 175 -11.35 16.16 21.59
CA LYS A 175 -11.43 17.55 22.09
C LYS A 175 -10.09 18.26 21.83
N ARG A 176 -10.02 19.07 20.78
CA ARG A 176 -8.97 20.03 20.50
C ARG A 176 -9.60 21.41 20.53
#